data_AF-A0A644ZDF0-F1
#
_entry.id   AF-A0A644ZDF0-F1
#
_cell.length_a   1.000
_cell.length_b   1.000
_cell.length_c   1.000
_cell.angle_alpha   90.00
_cell.angle_beta   90.00
_cell.angle_gamma   90.00
#
_symmetry.space_group_name_H-M   'P 1'
#
loop_
_entity.id
_entity.type
_entity.pdbx_description
1 polymer ?
#
loop_
_entity_poly.entity_id
_entity_poly.type
_entity_poly.pdbx_seq_one_letter_code
_entity_poly.pdbx_strand_id
1 'polypeptide(L)' 'MFTLLYNALKAIDQLPQGDSRKTLSDFTDSESISSYAQEAMAYLVETGVIGGNNGLLSPTVTTTRAQMAQVLYNLLAK' A
#
# COMPACT_ATOMS: atom_id res chain seq x y z
N MET A 1 3.79 -4.61 6.91
CA MET A 1 4.77 -3.60 6.42
C MET A 1 4.09 -2.31 6.00
N PHE A 2 3.06 -2.36 5.14
CA PHE A 2 2.37 -1.16 4.63
C PHE A 2 1.84 -0.23 5.72
N THR A 3 1.29 -0.79 6.80
CA THR A 3 0.85 -0.03 7.98
C THR A 3 1.97 0.75 8.65
N LEU A 4 3.16 0.15 8.78
CA LEU A 4 4.34 0.82 9.34
C LEU A 4 4.80 1.96 8.43
N LEU A 5 4.82 1.75 7.12
CA LEU A 5 5.18 2.79 6.15
C LEU A 5 4.18 3.95 6.22
N TYR A 6 2.88 3.67 6.16
CA TYR A 6 1.83 4.68 6.28
C TYR A 6 1.94 5.47 7.58
N ASN A 7 2.09 4.80 8.72
CA ASN A 7 2.22 5.47 10.02
C ASN A 7 3.49 6.32 10.11
N ALA A 8 4.61 5.86 9.55
CA ALA A 8 5.85 6.63 9.51
C ALA A 8 5.69 7.90 8.68
N LEU A 9 5.09 7.79 7.49
CA LEU A 9 4.81 8.94 6.61
C LEU A 9 3.81 9.92 7.23
N LYS A 10 2.78 9.40 7.91
CA LYS A 10 1.81 10.19 8.68
C LYS A 10 2.47 10.94 9.84
N ALA A 11 3.42 10.31 10.54
CA ALA A 11 4.11 10.93 11.67
C ALA A 11 5.09 12.06 11.26
N ILE A 12 5.54 12.08 10.01
CA ILE A 12 6.46 13.10 9.47
C ILE A 12 5.75 14.07 8.51
N ASP A 13 4.42 14.02 8.41
CA ASP A 13 3.60 14.83 7.49
C ASP A 13 4.02 14.73 6.01
N GLN A 14 4.45 13.54 5.59
CA GLN A 14 4.84 13.25 4.20
C GLN A 14 4.00 12.13 3.58
N LEU A 15 2.67 12.15 3.85
CA LEU A 15 1.78 11.24 3.14
C LEU A 15 1.83 11.54 1.63
N PRO A 16 1.99 10.51 0.79
CA PRO A 16 2.14 10.69 -0.65
C PRO A 16 0.86 11.23 -1.25
N GLN A 17 1.01 12.07 -2.27
CA GLN A 17 -0.12 12.55 -3.06
C GLN A 17 -0.18 11.77 -4.37
N GLY A 18 -1.39 11.51 -4.86
CA GLY A 18 -1.61 10.80 -6.11
C GLY A 18 -3.02 10.25 -6.19
N ASP A 19 -3.44 9.95 -7.41
CA ASP A 19 -4.69 9.26 -7.69
C ASP A 19 -4.43 8.17 -8.72
N SER A 20 -4.43 6.93 -8.26
CA SER A 20 -4.29 5.73 -9.08
C SER A 20 -5.60 5.32 -9.74
N ARG A 21 -6.73 5.93 -9.34
CA ARG A 21 -8.11 5.55 -9.64
C ARG A 21 -8.45 4.11 -9.23
N LYS A 22 -7.66 3.53 -8.32
CA LYS A 22 -7.90 2.20 -7.74
C LYS A 22 -8.28 2.31 -6.28
N THR A 23 -9.10 1.38 -5.83
CA THR A 23 -9.49 1.22 -4.43
C THR A 23 -9.25 -0.23 -4.00
N LEU A 24 -9.50 -0.53 -2.72
CA LEU A 24 -9.37 -1.91 -2.23
C LEU A 24 -10.32 -2.89 -2.94
N SER A 25 -11.47 -2.45 -3.45
CA SER A 25 -12.42 -3.34 -4.13
C SER A 25 -11.91 -3.88 -5.46
N ASP A 26 -10.85 -3.31 -6.02
CA ASP A 26 -10.20 -3.81 -7.23
C ASP A 26 -9.36 -5.08 -6.98
N PHE A 27 -9.21 -5.48 -5.71
CA PHE A 27 -8.39 -6.60 -5.30
C PHE A 27 -9.23 -7.71 -4.67
N THR A 28 -9.04 -8.92 -5.18
CA THR A 28 -9.86 -10.09 -4.82
C THR A 28 -9.64 -10.59 -3.39
N ASP A 29 -8.51 -10.20 -2.78
CA ASP A 29 -8.13 -10.55 -1.41
C ASP A 29 -8.30 -9.39 -0.42
N SER A 30 -9.05 -8.35 -0.79
CA SER A 30 -9.32 -7.19 0.07
C SER A 30 -10.00 -7.56 1.39
N GLU A 31 -10.82 -8.60 1.42
CA GLU A 31 -11.43 -9.12 2.66
C GLU A 31 -10.41 -9.74 3.63
N SER A 32 -9.23 -10.14 3.14
CA SER A 32 -8.14 -10.64 3.99
C SER A 32 -7.37 -9.53 4.70
N ILE A 33 -7.69 -8.26 4.43
CA ILE A 33 -7.06 -7.11 5.09
C ILE A 33 -7.66 -6.96 6.49
N SER A 34 -6.80 -7.08 7.51
CA SER A 34 -7.20 -6.83 8.90
C SER A 34 -7.70 -5.39 9.07
N SER A 35 -8.69 -5.19 9.96
CA SER A 35 -9.32 -3.88 10.19
C SER A 35 -8.33 -2.74 10.45
N TYR A 36 -7.29 -2.99 11.24
CA TYR A 36 -6.25 -2.00 11.55
C TYR A 36 -5.41 -1.56 10.34
N ALA A 37 -5.39 -2.36 9.26
CA ALA A 37 -4.60 -2.11 8.07
C ALA A 37 -5.40 -1.48 6.93
N GLN A 38 -6.73 -1.43 7.03
CA GLN A 38 -7.60 -0.97 5.95
C GLN A 38 -7.30 0.46 5.51
N GLU A 39 -7.20 1.41 6.46
CA GLU A 39 -6.87 2.82 6.16
C GLU A 39 -5.53 2.93 5.43
N ALA A 40 -4.48 2.31 5.99
CA ALA A 40 -3.14 2.36 5.43
C ALA A 40 -3.07 1.75 4.02
N MET A 41 -3.70 0.59 3.81
CA MET A 41 -3.69 -0.09 2.52
C MET A 41 -4.53 0.65 1.48
N ALA A 42 -5.70 1.15 1.86
CA ALA A 42 -6.53 1.97 0.98
C ALA A 42 -5.76 3.19 0.51
N TYR A 43 -5.17 3.96 1.44
CA TYR A 43 -4.43 5.17 1.11
C TYR A 43 -3.25 4.90 0.18
N LEU A 44 -2.47 3.85 0.44
CA LEU A 44 -1.30 3.52 -0.37
C LEU A 44 -1.68 2.94 -1.76
N VAL A 45 -2.87 2.34 -1.89
CA VAL A 45 -3.44 1.93 -3.19
C VAL A 45 -3.95 3.14 -3.96
N GLU A 46 -4.74 4.01 -3.32
CA GLU A 46 -5.31 5.22 -3.92
C GLU A 46 -4.21 6.17 -4.41
N THR A 47 -3.15 6.35 -3.65
CA THR A 47 -1.98 7.15 -4.07
C THR A 47 -1.10 6.44 -5.11
N GLY A 48 -1.36 5.15 -5.33
CA GLY A 48 -0.66 4.31 -6.29
C GLY A 48 0.80 4.04 -5.90
N VAL A 49 1.12 4.10 -4.61
CA VAL A 49 2.39 3.59 -4.07
C VAL A 49 2.40 2.06 -4.17
N ILE A 50 1.24 1.44 -3.94
CA ILE A 50 1.02 0.00 -4.08
C ILE A 50 0.04 -0.25 -5.23
N GLY A 51 0.38 -1.18 -6.12
CA GLY A 51 -0.47 -1.58 -7.25
C GLY A 51 -0.96 -3.02 -7.21
N GLY A 52 -0.50 -3.82 -6.23
CA GLY A 52 -0.70 -5.27 -6.17
C GLY A 52 -0.04 -6.04 -7.31
N ASN A 53 -0.31 -7.34 -7.39
CA ASN A 53 0.16 -8.24 -8.44
C ASN A 53 -0.98 -9.18 -8.84
N ASN A 54 -1.31 -9.26 -10.13
CA ASN A 54 -2.40 -10.11 -10.66
C ASN A 54 -3.74 -9.95 -9.90
N GLY A 55 -4.10 -8.71 -9.52
CA GLY A 55 -5.36 -8.44 -8.81
C GLY A 55 -5.36 -8.82 -7.32
N LEU A 56 -4.17 -9.04 -6.73
CA LEU A 56 -3.98 -9.36 -5.32
C LEU A 56 -3.08 -8.34 -4.62
N LEU A 57 -3.38 -8.03 -3.36
CA LEU A 57 -2.52 -7.23 -2.46
C LEU A 57 -1.65 -8.10 -1.55
N SER A 58 -2.01 -9.37 -1.38
CA SER A 58 -1.34 -10.37 -0.55
C SER A 58 -1.09 -9.88 0.89
N PRO A 59 -2.10 -9.40 1.63
CA PRO A 59 -1.92 -8.72 2.93
C PRO A 59 -1.32 -9.61 4.03
N THR A 60 -1.48 -10.93 3.91
CA THR A 60 -1.02 -11.92 4.90
C THR A 60 0.34 -12.52 4.56
N VAL A 61 0.87 -12.26 3.36
CA VAL A 61 2.15 -12.82 2.90
C VAL A 61 3.31 -12.01 3.46
N THR A 62 4.40 -12.69 3.80
CA THR A 62 5.64 -12.03 4.22
C THR A 62 6.25 -11.26 3.06
N THR A 63 6.44 -9.96 3.24
CA THR A 63 7.06 -9.11 2.23
C THR A 63 8.56 -9.40 2.11
N THR A 64 9.06 -9.51 0.89
CA THR A 64 10.48 -9.67 0.57
C THR A 64 11.20 -8.31 0.52
N ARG A 65 12.53 -8.33 0.63
CA ARG A 65 13.36 -7.11 0.48
C ARG A 65 13.18 -6.43 -0.88
N ALA A 66 13.04 -7.21 -1.95
CA ALA A 66 12.83 -6.69 -3.30
C ALA A 66 11.47 -5.97 -3.44
N GLN A 67 10.41 -6.55 -2.87
CA GLN A 67 9.09 -5.92 -2.84
C GLN A 67 9.12 -4.60 -2.04
N MET A 68 9.82 -4.56 -0.90
CA MET A 68 9.97 -3.32 -0.14
C MET A 68 10.73 -2.25 -0.94
N ALA A 69 11.81 -2.63 -1.62
CA ALA A 69 12.55 -1.71 -2.49
C ALA A 69 11.66 -1.14 -3.61
N GLN A 70 10.81 -1.96 -4.23
CA GLN A 70 9.87 -1.49 -5.25
C GLN A 70 8.84 -0.50 -4.68
N VAL A 71 8.31 -0.76 -3.48
CA VAL A 71 7.36 0.14 -2.81
C VAL A 71 8.02 1.48 -2.51
N LEU A 72 9.25 1.48 -1.99
CA LEU A 72 10.01 2.70 -1.74
C LEU A 72 10.35 3.44 -3.03
N TYR A 73 10.69 2.73 -4.11
CA TYR A 73 10.91 3.34 -5.41
C TYR A 73 9.64 4.05 -5.91
N ASN A 74 8.48 3.39 -5.84
CA ASN A 74 7.20 3.98 -6.24
C ASN A 74 6.84 5.21 -5.40
N LEU A 75 7.20 5.20 -4.11
CA LEU A 75 6.97 6.30 -3.19
C LEU A 75 7.85 7.52 -3.51
N LEU A 76 9.13 7.30 -3.86
CA LEU A 76 10.13 8.36 -4.01
C LEU A 76 10.25 8.89 -5.45
N ALA A 77 9.87 8.09 -6.45
CA ALA A 77 10.01 8.44 -7.86
C ALA A 77 8.76 9.08 -8.47
N LYS A 78 7.68 9.20 -7.71
CA LYS A 78 6.48 9.97 -8.05
C LYS A 78 6.55 11.35 -7.42
#